data_AF-A0A6C0UK12-F1
#
_entry.id   AF-A0A6C0UK12-F1
#
_cell.length_a   1.000
_cell.length_b   1.000
_cell.length_c   1.000
_cell.angle_alpha   90.00
_cell.angle_beta   90.00
_cell.angle_gamma   90.00
#
_symmetry.space_group_name_H-M   'P 1'
#
loop_
_entity.id
_entity.type
_entity.pdbx_description
1 polymer ?
#
loop_
_entity_poly.entity_id
_entity_poly.type
_entity_poly.pdbx_seq_one_letter_code
_entity_poly.pdbx_strand_id
1 'polypeptide(L)'
;MKDFVASDSGELLLRVLENVNDVITVRDAETGETLAVSGAVEEMYGYTPEEFSELTIETYSANHAEYTEERAQDLIADARERGESSFEWKAKRADGAEFWTEISISKTELEERTVLVNVVRDITDRKEHELELKRFERLVSLISDPVFTIDENDRIDYVNDATVGLTGYSREELVETDFEELSADVSLVQGDLDAIHGLQDTEEDSIRLEGTITRPDGTERTIETNLALLPPTEEGTFGGAVGVSRDITQRKRREEKLERFASVLSHDLRNPLNAAMAQITLLREIEGCDSEYVDTLEALTDRMAEIIDDVLTLTREGKYVTDPETFVLGDVAEEAWNTINATDANLSVGGELGTVEGDRQRVRRLLENLFSNAVRHGGDDVSVRIERLPDGFAICDDGPGIPPDERNEVFEYGYSTATDGTGFGLNIVEEIADAHDWNIVIAESDSGGARFEISGLSADGQRGRD
;
A
#
# COMPACT_ATOMS: atom_id res chain seq x y z
N MET A 1 -67.00 -6.84 8.71
CA MET A 1 -66.36 -5.50 8.84
C MET A 1 -67.21 -4.38 9.49
N LYS A 2 -68.32 -3.88 8.89
CA LYS A 2 -69.03 -2.66 9.35
C LYS A 2 -69.56 -2.69 10.79
N ASP A 3 -70.01 -3.85 11.26
CA ASP A 3 -70.56 -3.98 12.62
C ASP A 3 -69.48 -4.02 13.72
N PHE A 4 -68.25 -4.45 13.38
CA PHE A 4 -67.11 -4.53 14.31
C PHE A 4 -66.40 -3.18 14.44
N VAL A 5 -66.20 -2.47 13.32
CA VAL A 5 -65.64 -1.12 13.30
C VAL A 5 -66.51 -0.12 14.09
N ALA A 6 -67.82 -0.39 14.20
CA ALA A 6 -68.75 0.44 14.94
C ALA A 6 -68.85 0.12 16.45
N SER A 7 -68.11 -0.87 16.96
CA SER A 7 -68.08 -1.18 18.41
C SER A 7 -67.03 -0.32 19.14
N ASP A 8 -67.22 -0.07 20.44
CA ASP A 8 -66.25 0.65 21.28
C ASP A 8 -64.86 0.00 21.24
N SER A 9 -64.80 -1.34 21.11
CA SER A 9 -63.54 -2.09 21.00
C SER A 9 -62.90 -1.96 19.62
N GLY A 10 -63.69 -1.87 18.54
CA GLY A 10 -63.20 -1.61 17.19
C GLY A 10 -62.61 -0.21 17.04
N GLU A 11 -63.27 0.81 17.59
CA GLU A 11 -62.78 2.20 17.55
C GLU A 11 -61.47 2.38 18.34
N LEU A 12 -61.35 1.69 19.48
CA LEU A 12 -60.14 1.72 20.31
C LEU A 12 -58.97 0.97 19.65
N LEU A 13 -59.25 -0.17 18.99
CA LEU A 13 -58.25 -0.90 18.20
C LEU A 13 -57.73 -0.05 17.05
N LEU A 14 -58.60 0.59 16.26
CA LEU A 14 -58.19 1.46 15.15
C LEU A 14 -57.29 2.60 15.62
N ARG A 15 -57.61 3.24 16.75
CA ARG A 15 -56.75 4.28 17.35
C ARG A 15 -55.37 3.79 17.77
N VAL A 16 -55.27 2.56 18.27
CA VAL A 16 -53.96 1.96 18.62
C VAL A 16 -53.14 1.67 17.36
N LEU A 17 -53.81 1.34 16.25
CA LEU A 17 -53.18 1.04 14.97
C LEU A 17 -52.77 2.29 14.17
N GLU A 18 -53.34 3.46 14.45
CA GLU A 18 -53.11 4.71 13.71
C GLU A 18 -51.68 5.26 13.77
N ASN A 19 -50.82 4.79 14.69
CA ASN A 19 -49.44 5.30 14.86
C ASN A 19 -48.38 4.20 14.98
N VAL A 20 -48.63 3.02 14.40
CA VAL A 20 -47.64 1.93 14.41
C VAL A 20 -46.89 1.93 13.10
N ASN A 21 -45.56 1.82 13.15
CA ASN A 21 -44.72 1.72 11.94
C ASN A 21 -44.79 0.34 11.28
N ASP A 22 -45.06 -0.71 12.07
CA ASP A 22 -45.29 -2.07 11.58
C ASP A 22 -46.72 -2.20 11.00
N VAL A 23 -46.87 -2.98 9.93
CA VAL A 23 -48.19 -3.31 9.39
C VAL A 23 -48.83 -4.35 10.29
N ILE A 24 -49.98 -4.01 10.87
CA ILE A 24 -50.74 -4.91 11.72
C ILE A 24 -52.03 -5.26 11.02
N THR A 25 -52.32 -6.55 10.89
CA THR A 25 -53.62 -7.03 10.41
C THR A 25 -54.27 -7.91 11.46
N VAL A 26 -55.56 -7.72 11.67
CA VAL A 26 -56.39 -8.56 12.54
C VAL A 26 -57.33 -9.34 11.65
N ARG A 27 -57.26 -10.67 11.70
CA ARG A 27 -58.10 -11.57 10.91
C ARG A 27 -58.88 -12.50 11.82
N ASP A 28 -60.12 -12.79 11.44
CA ASP A 28 -60.92 -13.80 12.13
C ASP A 28 -60.28 -15.19 11.98
N ALA A 29 -60.06 -15.89 13.09
CA ALA A 29 -59.30 -17.14 13.08
C ALA A 29 -60.07 -18.31 12.45
N GLU A 30 -61.39 -18.25 12.36
CA GLU A 30 -62.21 -19.31 11.74
C GLU A 30 -62.41 -19.04 10.25
N THR A 31 -62.88 -17.85 9.91
CA THR A 31 -63.27 -17.47 8.55
C THR A 31 -62.12 -16.92 7.71
N GLY A 32 -61.07 -16.40 8.35
CA GLY A 32 -59.98 -15.70 7.67
C GLY A 32 -60.33 -14.27 7.20
N GLU A 33 -61.53 -13.77 7.51
CA GLU A 33 -61.96 -12.40 7.16
C GLU A 33 -61.01 -11.38 7.82
N THR A 34 -60.50 -10.43 7.04
CA THR A 34 -59.72 -9.31 7.57
C THR A 34 -60.66 -8.35 8.30
N LEU A 35 -60.48 -8.22 9.62
CA LEU A 35 -61.27 -7.38 10.50
C LEU A 35 -60.72 -5.96 10.60
N ALA A 36 -59.39 -5.83 10.59
CA ALA A 36 -58.70 -4.54 10.64
C ALA A 36 -57.30 -4.62 9.98
N VAL A 37 -56.85 -3.49 9.44
CA VAL A 37 -55.49 -3.29 8.87
C VAL A 37 -55.01 -1.92 9.33
N SER A 38 -53.76 -1.82 9.81
CA SER A 38 -53.17 -0.53 10.17
C SER A 38 -52.85 0.33 8.94
N GLY A 39 -52.85 1.65 9.10
CA GLY A 39 -52.55 2.60 8.01
C GLY A 39 -51.13 2.48 7.45
N ALA A 40 -50.19 1.90 8.21
CA ALA A 40 -48.82 1.63 7.76
C ALA A 40 -48.76 0.77 6.48
N VAL A 41 -49.85 0.08 6.12
CA VAL A 41 -49.93 -0.72 4.90
C VAL A 41 -49.82 0.14 3.64
N GLU A 42 -50.25 1.41 3.69
CA GLU A 42 -50.13 2.35 2.57
C GLU A 42 -48.66 2.66 2.29
N GLU A 43 -47.88 2.93 3.33
CA GLU A 43 -46.45 3.23 3.21
C GLU A 43 -45.63 1.98 2.86
N MET A 44 -45.92 0.84 3.51
CA MET A 44 -45.15 -0.39 3.33
C MET A 44 -45.53 -1.17 2.06
N TYR A 45 -46.80 -1.28 1.71
CA TYR A 45 -47.23 -2.08 0.56
C TYR A 45 -47.76 -1.24 -0.62
N GLY A 46 -48.11 0.03 -0.41
CA GLY A 46 -48.65 0.90 -1.47
C GLY A 46 -50.13 0.70 -1.76
N TYR A 47 -50.87 0.02 -0.88
CA TYR A 47 -52.32 -0.19 -0.99
C TYR A 47 -53.04 0.48 0.17
N THR A 48 -54.26 0.97 -0.05
CA THR A 48 -55.08 1.44 1.10
C THR A 48 -55.49 0.27 1.99
N PRO A 49 -55.83 0.49 3.27
CA PRO A 49 -56.33 -0.56 4.15
C PRO A 49 -57.53 -1.33 3.57
N GLU A 50 -58.42 -0.63 2.86
CA GLU A 50 -59.56 -1.24 2.18
C GLU A 50 -59.11 -2.12 1.01
N GLU A 51 -58.25 -1.60 0.14
CA GLU A 51 -57.71 -2.37 -0.99
C GLU A 51 -56.99 -3.63 -0.49
N PHE A 52 -56.09 -3.47 0.49
CA PHE A 52 -55.31 -4.57 1.05
C PHE A 52 -56.18 -5.65 1.68
N SER A 53 -57.32 -5.27 2.27
CA SER A 53 -58.27 -6.23 2.88
C SER A 53 -58.93 -7.16 1.87
N GLU A 54 -58.99 -6.77 0.59
CA GLU A 54 -59.57 -7.55 -0.50
C GLU A 54 -58.53 -8.37 -1.28
N LEU A 55 -57.23 -8.13 -1.05
CA LEU A 55 -56.14 -8.83 -1.75
C LEU A 55 -55.87 -10.23 -1.19
N THR A 56 -55.43 -11.13 -2.07
CA THR A 56 -54.89 -12.44 -1.69
C THR A 56 -53.42 -12.34 -1.33
N ILE A 57 -52.92 -13.28 -0.51
CA ILE A 57 -51.51 -13.30 -0.09
C ILE A 57 -50.58 -13.43 -1.30
N GLU A 58 -51.00 -14.19 -2.31
CA GLU A 58 -50.30 -14.30 -3.59
C GLU A 58 -50.07 -12.95 -4.28
N THR A 59 -51.02 -12.01 -4.18
CA THR A 59 -50.93 -10.72 -4.88
C THR A 59 -49.76 -9.88 -4.38
N TYR A 60 -49.54 -9.87 -3.07
CA TYR A 60 -48.49 -9.10 -2.41
C TYR A 60 -47.29 -9.96 -1.99
N SER A 61 -47.17 -11.17 -2.53
CA SER A 61 -45.96 -12.01 -2.40
C SER A 61 -45.04 -11.85 -3.62
N ALA A 62 -43.74 -12.02 -3.39
CA ALA A 62 -42.75 -12.09 -4.46
C ALA A 62 -43.03 -13.29 -5.36
N ASN A 63 -42.77 -13.15 -6.66
CA ASN A 63 -43.06 -14.22 -7.62
C ASN A 63 -41.94 -15.27 -7.61
N HIS A 64 -41.88 -16.08 -6.55
CA HIS A 64 -40.87 -17.09 -6.32
C HIS A 64 -41.51 -18.41 -5.88
N ALA A 65 -40.89 -19.54 -6.25
CA ALA A 65 -41.41 -20.88 -5.94
C ALA A 65 -41.55 -21.15 -4.43
N GLU A 66 -40.85 -20.39 -3.60
CA GLU A 66 -40.86 -20.52 -2.14
C GLU A 66 -41.93 -19.69 -1.44
N TYR A 67 -42.56 -18.71 -2.10
CA TYR A 67 -43.53 -17.78 -1.49
C TYR A 67 -44.91 -17.96 -2.12
N THR A 68 -45.47 -19.17 -1.97
CA THR A 68 -46.75 -19.55 -2.55
C THR A 68 -47.90 -19.34 -1.55
N GLU A 69 -49.12 -19.18 -2.08
CA GLU A 69 -50.35 -19.11 -1.28
C GLU A 69 -50.51 -20.36 -0.38
N GLU A 70 -50.22 -21.56 -0.90
CA GLU A 70 -50.29 -22.83 -0.15
C GLU A 70 -49.38 -22.80 1.08
N ARG A 71 -48.12 -22.36 0.92
CA ARG A 71 -47.18 -22.25 2.03
C ARG A 71 -47.62 -21.20 3.05
N ALA A 72 -48.16 -20.07 2.60
CA ALA A 72 -48.66 -19.05 3.50
C ALA A 72 -49.84 -19.59 4.34
N GLN A 73 -50.73 -20.38 3.73
CA GLN A 73 -51.83 -21.04 4.42
C GLN A 73 -51.34 -22.06 5.45
N ASP A 74 -50.30 -22.84 5.14
CA ASP A 74 -49.67 -23.76 6.09
C ASP A 74 -49.11 -23.02 7.32
N LEU A 75 -48.40 -21.91 7.11
CA LEU A 75 -47.85 -21.09 8.19
C LEU A 75 -48.95 -20.45 9.07
N ILE A 76 -50.05 -20.01 8.45
CA ILE A 76 -51.21 -19.48 9.17
C ILE A 76 -51.91 -20.60 9.96
N ALA A 77 -52.06 -21.79 9.37
CA ALA A 77 -52.65 -22.95 10.05
C ALA A 77 -51.81 -23.37 11.28
N ASP A 78 -50.49 -23.35 11.14
CA ASP A 78 -49.55 -23.61 12.24
C ASP A 78 -49.74 -22.62 13.40
N ALA A 79 -49.87 -21.32 13.10
CA ALA A 79 -50.14 -20.29 14.09
C ALA A 79 -51.51 -20.48 14.78
N ARG A 80 -52.55 -20.93 14.04
CA ARG A 80 -53.88 -21.23 14.61
C ARG A 80 -53.83 -22.38 15.62
N GLU A 81 -53.00 -23.39 15.36
CA GLU A 81 -52.84 -24.58 16.20
C GLU A 81 -51.93 -24.30 17.41
N ARG A 82 -50.76 -23.70 17.18
CA ARG A 82 -49.73 -23.47 18.21
C ARG A 82 -49.96 -22.22 19.05
N GLY A 83 -50.75 -21.28 18.54
CA GLY A 83 -51.04 -20.00 19.18
C GLY A 83 -50.13 -18.86 18.72
N GLU A 84 -48.94 -19.15 18.21
CA GLU A 84 -48.03 -18.18 17.63
C GLU A 84 -47.14 -18.79 16.53
N SER A 85 -46.67 -17.97 15.59
CA SER A 85 -45.69 -18.33 14.57
C SER A 85 -44.92 -17.09 14.10
N SER A 86 -43.65 -17.23 13.77
CA SER A 86 -42.82 -16.14 13.24
C SER A 86 -41.93 -16.64 12.11
N PHE A 87 -41.86 -15.89 11.02
CA PHE A 87 -41.10 -16.27 9.83
C PHE A 87 -40.76 -15.05 8.95
N GLU A 88 -39.72 -15.19 8.14
CA GLU A 88 -39.37 -14.20 7.11
C GLU A 88 -40.09 -14.52 5.79
N TRP A 89 -40.59 -13.50 5.10
CA TRP A 89 -41.31 -13.62 3.84
C TRP A 89 -40.84 -12.56 2.85
N LYS A 90 -40.75 -12.90 1.56
CA LYS A 90 -40.44 -11.92 0.54
C LYS A 90 -41.74 -11.41 -0.08
N ALA A 91 -42.05 -10.15 0.19
CA ALA A 91 -43.26 -9.47 -0.22
C ALA A 91 -43.04 -8.64 -1.49
N LYS A 92 -44.13 -8.14 -2.07
CA LYS A 92 -44.15 -7.31 -3.26
C LYS A 92 -45.11 -6.13 -3.06
N ARG A 93 -44.62 -4.92 -3.30
CA ARG A 93 -45.39 -3.66 -3.25
C ARG A 93 -46.31 -3.52 -4.45
N ALA A 94 -47.24 -2.56 -4.41
CA ALA A 94 -48.17 -2.24 -5.50
C ALA A 94 -47.47 -1.83 -6.81
N ASP A 95 -46.30 -1.20 -6.72
CA ASP A 95 -45.46 -0.83 -7.87
C ASP A 95 -44.63 -2.01 -8.43
N GLY A 96 -44.69 -3.17 -7.78
CA GLY A 96 -43.96 -4.38 -8.16
C GLY A 96 -42.58 -4.54 -7.49
N ALA A 97 -42.10 -3.60 -6.68
CA ALA A 97 -40.85 -3.74 -5.94
C ALA A 97 -40.93 -4.86 -4.90
N GLU A 98 -39.94 -5.74 -4.88
CA GLU A 98 -39.83 -6.81 -3.87
C GLU A 98 -39.09 -6.32 -2.63
N PHE A 99 -39.52 -6.76 -1.45
CA PHE A 99 -38.93 -6.36 -0.18
C PHE A 99 -39.05 -7.50 0.85
N TRP A 100 -38.20 -7.49 1.88
CA TRP A 100 -38.19 -8.52 2.91
C TRP A 100 -39.05 -8.12 4.10
N THR A 101 -39.87 -9.05 4.58
CA THR A 101 -40.67 -8.88 5.78
C THR A 101 -40.39 -9.94 6.82
N GLU A 102 -40.46 -9.54 8.08
CA GLU A 102 -40.59 -10.44 9.23
C GLU A 102 -42.04 -10.42 9.67
N ILE A 103 -42.70 -11.57 9.65
CA ILE A 103 -44.13 -11.72 9.96
C ILE A 103 -44.25 -12.52 11.25
N SER A 104 -44.91 -11.93 12.23
CA SER A 104 -45.28 -12.59 13.48
C SER A 104 -46.79 -12.69 13.59
N ILE A 105 -47.30 -13.90 13.71
CA ILE A 105 -48.72 -14.22 13.82
C ILE A 105 -48.99 -14.69 15.24
N SER A 106 -49.94 -14.07 15.94
CA SER A 106 -50.36 -14.48 17.27
C SER A 106 -51.88 -14.63 17.34
N LYS A 107 -52.33 -15.71 17.97
CA LYS A 107 -53.74 -15.97 18.24
C LYS A 107 -54.15 -15.32 19.56
N THR A 108 -55.25 -14.58 19.55
CA THR A 108 -55.79 -13.95 20.75
C THR A 108 -57.32 -13.93 20.73
N GLU A 109 -57.93 -13.66 21.88
CA GLU A 109 -59.37 -13.49 22.02
C GLU A 109 -59.71 -12.00 22.02
N LEU A 110 -60.63 -11.59 21.15
CA LEU A 110 -61.15 -10.22 21.08
C LEU A 110 -62.68 -10.28 21.16
N GLU A 111 -63.22 -9.74 22.26
CA GLU A 111 -64.62 -9.94 22.66
C GLU A 111 -64.97 -11.43 22.84
N GLU A 112 -65.78 -12.01 21.95
CA GLU A 112 -66.18 -13.43 21.90
C GLU A 112 -65.63 -14.14 20.64
N ARG A 113 -64.61 -13.58 20.00
CA ARG A 113 -64.02 -14.12 18.77
C ARG A 113 -62.54 -14.40 18.96
N THR A 114 -62.13 -15.58 18.52
CA THR A 114 -60.72 -15.89 18.32
C THR A 114 -60.23 -15.19 17.05
N VAL A 115 -59.19 -14.37 17.18
CA VAL A 115 -58.58 -13.62 16.07
C VAL A 115 -57.09 -13.93 15.96
N LEU A 116 -56.56 -13.77 14.76
CA LEU A 116 -55.13 -13.77 14.48
C LEU A 116 -54.67 -12.31 14.30
N VAL A 117 -53.68 -11.91 15.06
CA VAL A 117 -52.99 -10.63 14.90
C VAL A 117 -51.67 -10.92 14.19
N ASN A 118 -51.52 -10.41 12.97
CA ASN A 118 -50.27 -10.46 12.23
C ASN A 118 -49.58 -9.11 12.36
N VAL A 119 -48.33 -9.12 12.80
CA VAL A 119 -47.42 -7.97 12.79
C VAL A 119 -46.40 -8.22 11.70
N VAL A 120 -46.28 -7.28 10.77
CA VAL A 120 -45.40 -7.36 9.60
C VAL A 120 -44.43 -6.20 9.66
N ARG A 121 -43.14 -6.51 9.77
CA ARG A 121 -42.06 -5.55 9.81
C ARG A 121 -41.24 -5.61 8.53
N ASP A 122 -40.89 -4.47 7.96
CA ASP A 122 -39.94 -4.39 6.86
C ASP A 122 -38.51 -4.61 7.41
N ILE A 123 -37.81 -5.59 6.87
CA ILE A 123 -36.43 -5.95 7.24
C ILE A 123 -35.49 -5.85 6.03
N THR A 124 -35.90 -5.13 4.98
CA THR A 124 -35.14 -5.03 3.72
C THR A 124 -33.78 -4.40 3.94
N ASP A 125 -33.71 -3.26 4.61
CA ASP A 125 -32.46 -2.57 4.91
C ASP A 125 -31.48 -3.49 5.67
N ARG A 126 -31.99 -4.24 6.66
CA ARG A 126 -31.20 -5.24 7.41
C ARG A 126 -30.65 -6.32 6.49
N LYS A 127 -31.48 -6.87 5.60
CA LYS A 127 -31.09 -7.94 4.67
C LYS A 127 -30.10 -7.46 3.60
N GLU A 128 -30.29 -6.26 3.08
CA GLU A 128 -29.39 -5.67 2.10
C GLU A 128 -28.00 -5.42 2.71
N HIS A 129 -27.95 -4.87 3.93
CA HIS A 129 -26.70 -4.65 4.66
C HIS A 129 -25.99 -5.97 4.99
N GLU A 130 -26.70 -6.99 5.48
CA GLU A 130 -26.15 -8.33 5.71
C GLU A 130 -25.59 -8.96 4.42
N LEU A 131 -26.23 -8.74 3.27
CA LEU A 131 -25.78 -9.26 1.98
C LEU A 131 -24.55 -8.50 1.46
N GLU A 132 -24.52 -7.19 1.65
CA GLU A 132 -23.40 -6.33 1.27
C GLU A 132 -22.15 -6.68 2.07
N LEU A 133 -22.26 -6.84 3.39
CA LEU A 133 -21.18 -7.34 4.26
C LEU A 133 -20.65 -8.69 3.77
N LYS A 134 -21.53 -9.67 3.53
CA LYS A 134 -21.13 -10.98 3.01
C LYS A 134 -20.46 -10.92 1.64
N ARG A 135 -20.87 -9.97 0.78
CA ARG A 135 -20.23 -9.75 -0.53
C ARG A 135 -18.83 -9.17 -0.33
N PHE A 136 -18.68 -8.18 0.54
CA PHE A 136 -17.39 -7.57 0.86
C PHE A 136 -16.41 -8.58 1.46
N GLU A 137 -16.84 -9.35 2.48
CA GLU A 137 -16.04 -10.43 3.08
C GLU A 137 -15.57 -11.45 2.03
N ARG A 138 -16.43 -11.81 1.07
CA ARG A 138 -16.06 -12.69 -0.04
C ARG A 138 -15.06 -12.05 -1.00
N LEU A 139 -15.18 -10.77 -1.28
CA LEU A 139 -14.24 -10.09 -2.17
C LEU A 139 -12.86 -10.05 -1.53
N VAL A 140 -12.77 -9.63 -0.27
CA VAL A 140 -11.49 -9.51 0.45
C VAL A 140 -10.84 -10.88 0.69
N SER A 141 -11.62 -11.93 0.95
CA SER A 141 -11.09 -13.29 1.12
C SER A 141 -10.53 -13.90 -0.18
N LEU A 142 -10.98 -13.43 -1.35
CA LEU A 142 -10.45 -13.87 -2.66
C LEU A 142 -9.21 -13.09 -3.10
N ILE A 143 -8.89 -11.97 -2.46
CA ILE A 143 -7.67 -11.22 -2.73
C ILE A 143 -6.48 -12.13 -2.39
N SER A 144 -5.55 -12.26 -3.33
CA SER A 144 -4.37 -13.11 -3.18
C SER A 144 -3.29 -12.47 -2.32
N ASP A 145 -3.30 -11.14 -2.23
CA ASP A 145 -2.44 -10.40 -1.31
C ASP A 145 -2.97 -10.57 0.13
N PRO A 146 -2.11 -10.88 1.12
CA PRO A 146 -2.45 -10.87 2.53
C PRO A 146 -3.11 -9.56 2.97
N VAL A 147 -4.27 -9.67 3.62
CA VAL A 147 -5.02 -8.55 4.20
C VAL A 147 -5.32 -8.86 5.66
N PHE A 148 -5.14 -7.86 6.52
CA PHE A 148 -5.57 -7.88 7.91
C PHE A 148 -6.11 -6.51 8.31
N THR A 149 -6.89 -6.47 9.39
CA THR A 149 -7.31 -5.24 10.05
C THR A 149 -7.03 -5.33 11.53
N ILE A 150 -6.78 -4.17 12.13
CA ILE A 150 -6.69 -3.98 13.58
C ILE A 150 -7.78 -3.02 14.03
N ASP A 151 -8.35 -3.27 15.20
CA ASP A 151 -9.38 -2.44 15.82
C ASP A 151 -8.79 -1.23 16.56
N GLU A 152 -9.64 -0.46 17.25
CA GLU A 152 -9.23 0.71 18.03
C GLU A 152 -8.33 0.40 19.24
N ASN A 153 -8.18 -0.88 19.59
CA ASN A 153 -7.34 -1.37 20.69
C ASN A 153 -6.11 -2.14 20.16
N ASP A 154 -5.75 -1.91 18.89
CA ASP A 154 -4.63 -2.55 18.20
C ASP A 154 -4.74 -4.10 18.16
N ARG A 155 -5.95 -4.65 18.23
CA ARG A 155 -6.19 -6.10 18.11
C ARG A 155 -6.59 -6.47 16.70
N ILE A 156 -6.06 -7.58 16.21
CA ILE A 156 -6.44 -8.10 14.90
C ILE A 156 -7.88 -8.61 14.95
N ASP A 157 -8.80 -7.99 14.24
CA ASP A 157 -10.21 -8.40 14.19
C ASP A 157 -10.56 -9.17 12.90
N TYR A 158 -9.74 -9.03 11.85
CA TYR A 158 -9.90 -9.78 10.61
C TYR A 158 -8.57 -10.07 9.91
N VAL A 159 -8.52 -11.23 9.25
CA VAL A 159 -7.44 -11.66 8.35
C VAL A 159 -8.06 -12.35 7.13
N ASN A 160 -7.43 -12.32 5.95
CA ASN A 160 -7.83 -13.19 4.85
C ASN A 160 -7.03 -14.51 4.83
N ASP A 161 -7.41 -15.43 3.94
CA ASP A 161 -6.73 -16.74 3.82
C ASP A 161 -5.29 -16.59 3.30
N ALA A 162 -5.00 -15.53 2.56
CA ALA A 162 -3.64 -15.21 2.13
C ALA A 162 -2.74 -14.84 3.32
N THR A 163 -3.25 -14.10 4.32
CA THR A 163 -2.53 -13.80 5.57
C THR A 163 -2.19 -15.08 6.33
N VAL A 164 -3.16 -15.99 6.49
CA VAL A 164 -2.93 -17.31 7.11
C VAL A 164 -1.83 -18.09 6.36
N GLY A 165 -1.87 -18.10 5.02
CA GLY A 165 -0.84 -18.74 4.21
C GLY A 165 0.54 -18.07 4.27
N LEU A 166 0.56 -16.74 4.45
CA LEU A 166 1.78 -15.94 4.56
C LEU A 166 2.46 -16.15 5.92
N THR A 167 1.71 -16.06 7.02
CA THR A 167 2.25 -16.13 8.39
C THR A 167 2.41 -17.57 8.89
N GLY A 168 1.59 -18.49 8.40
CA GLY A 168 1.58 -19.89 8.85
C GLY A 168 0.85 -20.12 10.18
N TYR A 169 0.26 -19.07 10.77
CA TYR A 169 -0.63 -19.17 11.93
C TYR A 169 -2.06 -19.40 11.46
N SER A 170 -2.85 -20.12 12.27
CA SER A 170 -4.29 -20.26 12.00
C SER A 170 -5.02 -18.93 12.20
N ARG A 171 -6.19 -18.81 11.59
CA ARG A 171 -7.04 -17.63 11.74
C ARG A 171 -7.41 -17.40 13.20
N GLU A 172 -7.69 -18.46 13.94
CA GLU A 172 -8.05 -18.44 15.35
C GLU A 172 -6.88 -18.00 16.26
N GLU A 173 -5.64 -18.21 15.83
CA GLU A 173 -4.44 -17.73 16.53
C GLU A 173 -4.15 -16.26 16.21
N LEU A 174 -4.59 -15.76 15.05
CA LEU A 174 -4.34 -14.37 14.64
C LEU A 174 -5.41 -13.42 15.16
N VAL A 175 -6.68 -13.79 15.02
CA VAL A 175 -7.82 -12.95 15.44
C VAL A 175 -7.87 -12.84 16.97
N GLU A 176 -8.22 -11.66 17.47
CA GLU A 176 -8.20 -11.22 18.87
C GLU A 176 -6.81 -11.14 19.51
N THR A 177 -5.74 -11.44 18.76
CA THR A 177 -4.36 -11.25 19.24
C THR A 177 -3.96 -9.79 19.13
N ASP A 178 -3.25 -9.34 20.14
CA ASP A 178 -2.66 -8.01 20.18
C ASP A 178 -1.60 -7.90 19.07
N PHE A 179 -1.70 -6.87 18.22
CA PHE A 179 -0.81 -6.73 17.08
C PHE A 179 0.64 -6.54 17.53
N GLU A 180 0.89 -5.92 18.68
CA GLU A 180 2.22 -5.74 19.25
C GLU A 180 2.80 -7.08 19.74
N GLU A 181 2.01 -7.89 20.45
CA GLU A 181 2.44 -9.23 20.88
C GLU A 181 2.75 -10.14 19.68
N LEU A 182 1.89 -10.11 18.65
CA LEU A 182 2.13 -10.87 17.42
C LEU A 182 3.38 -10.35 16.70
N SER A 183 3.59 -9.02 16.67
CA SER A 183 4.77 -8.42 16.03
C SER A 183 6.08 -8.88 16.68
N ALA A 184 6.07 -9.08 18.01
CA ALA A 184 7.22 -9.58 18.76
C ALA A 184 7.54 -11.06 18.49
N ASP A 185 6.52 -11.91 18.34
CA ASP A 185 6.69 -13.34 18.02
C ASP A 185 6.98 -13.59 16.54
N VAL A 186 6.43 -12.74 15.67
CA VAL A 186 6.62 -12.81 14.22
C VAL A 186 7.87 -12.02 13.78
N SER A 187 8.52 -11.28 14.69
CA SER A 187 9.69 -10.44 14.41
C SER A 187 9.43 -9.34 13.35
N LEU A 188 8.17 -8.90 13.24
CA LEU A 188 7.81 -7.64 12.59
C LEU A 188 8.50 -6.51 13.36
N VAL A 189 8.96 -5.47 12.66
CA VAL A 189 9.78 -4.43 13.28
C VAL A 189 8.92 -3.69 14.31
N GLN A 190 9.40 -3.55 15.54
CA GLN A 190 8.73 -2.81 16.64
C GLN A 190 8.27 -1.38 16.27
N GLY A 191 8.74 -0.82 15.15
CA GLY A 191 8.36 0.51 14.66
C GLY A 191 7.02 0.58 13.93
N ASP A 192 6.33 -0.54 13.68
CA ASP A 192 5.13 -0.55 12.84
C ASP A 192 3.91 0.10 13.55
N LEU A 193 3.73 -0.08 14.86
CA LEU A 193 2.62 0.53 15.62
C LEU A 193 2.82 2.03 15.88
N ASP A 194 4.03 2.42 16.30
CA ASP A 194 4.38 3.83 16.45
C ASP A 194 4.20 4.58 15.12
N ALA A 195 4.51 3.93 14.00
CA ALA A 195 4.27 4.48 12.67
C ALA A 195 2.77 4.57 12.33
N ILE A 196 1.96 3.57 12.68
CA ILE A 196 0.51 3.60 12.48
C ILE A 196 -0.14 4.72 13.30
N HIS A 197 0.16 4.82 14.60
CA HIS A 197 -0.39 5.88 15.45
C HIS A 197 0.13 7.26 15.04
N GLY A 198 1.39 7.33 14.59
CA GLY A 198 1.99 8.56 14.06
C GLY A 198 1.30 9.13 12.82
N LEU A 199 0.63 8.29 12.01
CA LEU A 199 -0.12 8.76 10.83
C LEU A 199 -1.26 9.72 11.20
N GLN A 200 -1.85 9.59 12.40
CA GLN A 200 -2.94 10.46 12.86
C GLN A 200 -2.52 11.93 12.97
N ASP A 201 -1.22 12.19 13.15
CA ASP A 201 -0.64 13.52 13.26
C ASP A 201 -0.12 14.07 11.92
N THR A 202 -0.36 13.36 10.82
CA THR A 202 0.07 13.70 9.45
C THR A 202 -1.11 13.95 8.52
N GLU A 203 -0.87 14.54 7.35
CA GLU A 203 -1.88 14.61 6.27
C GLU A 203 -1.95 13.30 5.45
N GLU A 204 -1.11 12.30 5.77
CA GLU A 204 -1.09 11.02 5.09
C GLU A 204 -2.03 10.01 5.77
N ASP A 205 -2.86 9.34 4.97
CA ASP A 205 -3.75 8.29 5.46
C ASP A 205 -3.11 6.89 5.42
N SER A 206 -1.88 6.76 4.91
CA SER A 206 -1.20 5.47 4.75
C SER A 206 0.32 5.51 4.77
N ILE A 207 0.96 4.44 5.24
CA ILE A 207 2.42 4.24 5.24
C ILE A 207 2.80 2.90 4.62
N ARG A 208 3.99 2.84 4.00
CA ARG A 208 4.59 1.59 3.51
C ARG A 208 5.78 1.18 4.36
N LEU A 209 5.76 -0.06 4.85
CA LEU A 209 6.78 -0.64 5.71
C LEU A 209 7.34 -1.93 5.09
N GLU A 210 8.63 -2.20 5.31
CA GLU A 210 9.25 -3.49 4.99
C GLU A 210 9.65 -4.19 6.28
N GLY A 211 9.29 -5.47 6.40
CA GLY A 211 9.57 -6.27 7.58
C GLY A 211 9.90 -7.72 7.23
N THR A 212 10.45 -8.45 8.19
CA THR A 212 10.66 -9.90 8.07
C THR A 212 9.75 -10.60 9.07
N ILE A 213 8.99 -11.57 8.59
CA ILE A 213 8.16 -12.44 9.42
C ILE A 213 8.83 -13.79 9.62
N THR A 214 8.82 -14.27 10.85
CA THR A 214 9.21 -15.65 11.19
C THR A 214 7.97 -16.48 11.41
N ARG A 215 7.84 -17.57 10.67
CA ARG A 215 6.71 -18.50 10.80
C ARG A 215 6.91 -19.46 11.97
N PRO A 216 5.85 -20.14 12.44
CA PRO A 216 5.97 -21.17 13.49
C PRO A 216 6.91 -22.34 13.12
N ASP A 217 7.09 -22.62 11.84
CA ASP A 217 8.02 -23.63 11.34
C ASP A 217 9.49 -23.15 11.27
N GLY A 218 9.75 -21.91 11.68
CA GLY A 218 11.05 -21.24 11.65
C GLY A 218 11.44 -20.69 10.28
N THR A 219 10.58 -20.77 9.27
CA THR A 219 10.87 -20.17 7.96
C THR A 219 10.64 -18.65 7.98
N GLU A 220 11.60 -17.92 7.42
CA GLU A 220 11.52 -16.45 7.30
C GLU A 220 10.95 -16.02 5.95
N ARG A 221 10.12 -14.97 5.97
CA ARG A 221 9.63 -14.27 4.79
C ARG A 221 9.84 -12.77 4.93
N THR A 222 10.30 -12.13 3.87
CA THR A 222 10.37 -10.67 3.79
C THR A 222 9.09 -10.17 3.15
N ILE A 223 8.45 -9.21 3.79
CA ILE A 223 7.17 -8.64 3.36
C ILE A 223 7.26 -7.13 3.24
N GLU A 224 6.49 -6.59 2.31
CA GLU A 224 6.22 -5.16 2.15
C GLU A 224 4.75 -4.96 2.49
N THR A 225 4.44 -4.11 3.48
CA THR A 225 3.07 -3.88 3.98
C THR A 225 2.71 -2.42 3.77
N ASN A 226 1.57 -2.17 3.13
CA ASN A 226 0.92 -0.86 3.14
C ASN A 226 -0.14 -0.87 4.25
N LEU A 227 -0.03 0.06 5.18
CA LEU A 227 -0.97 0.27 6.27
C LEU A 227 -1.75 1.56 6.00
N ALA A 228 -3.07 1.51 6.13
CA ALA A 228 -3.92 2.69 6.02
C ALA A 228 -4.85 2.80 7.22
N LEU A 229 -5.08 4.02 7.69
CA LEU A 229 -5.98 4.26 8.81
C LEU A 229 -7.44 4.00 8.40
N LEU A 230 -8.20 3.37 9.30
CA LEU A 230 -9.65 3.34 9.19
C LEU A 230 -10.24 4.66 9.69
N PRO A 231 -11.45 5.03 9.23
CA PRO A 231 -12.12 6.24 9.72
C PRO A 231 -12.14 6.27 11.26
N PRO A 232 -11.91 7.44 11.88
CA PRO A 232 -11.91 7.56 13.32
C PRO A 232 -13.27 7.20 13.90
N THR A 233 -13.28 6.78 15.16
CA THR A 233 -14.52 6.48 15.89
C THR A 233 -15.41 7.73 16.00
N GLU A 234 -16.68 7.55 16.41
CA GLU A 234 -17.59 8.69 16.67
C GLU A 234 -17.03 9.68 17.70
N GLU A 235 -16.11 9.24 18.58
CA GLU A 235 -15.43 10.07 19.57
C GLU A 235 -14.19 10.79 19.01
N GLY A 236 -13.86 10.59 17.73
CA GLY A 236 -12.72 11.20 17.05
C GLY A 236 -11.38 10.56 17.40
N THR A 237 -11.38 9.33 17.94
CA THR A 237 -10.17 8.58 18.28
C THR A 237 -9.75 7.64 17.16
N PHE A 238 -8.58 6.99 17.31
CA PHE A 238 -8.12 5.90 16.44
C PHE A 238 -9.24 4.87 16.23
N GLY A 239 -9.59 4.64 14.96
CA GLY A 239 -10.65 3.71 14.56
C GLY A 239 -10.12 2.39 13.99
N GLY A 240 -8.82 2.11 14.19
CA GLY A 240 -8.14 0.95 13.63
C GLY A 240 -7.36 1.24 12.35
N ALA A 241 -6.79 0.19 11.77
CA ALA A 241 -6.04 0.26 10.52
C ALA A 241 -6.24 -1.00 9.67
N VAL A 242 -6.05 -0.86 8.36
CA VAL A 242 -6.02 -1.98 7.41
C VAL A 242 -4.61 -2.14 6.88
N GLY A 243 -4.09 -3.37 6.93
CA GLY A 243 -2.80 -3.75 6.38
C GLY A 243 -2.95 -4.65 5.16
N VAL A 244 -2.28 -4.29 4.07
CA VAL A 244 -2.13 -5.13 2.88
C VAL A 244 -0.65 -5.45 2.69
N SER A 245 -0.29 -6.72 2.81
CA SER A 245 1.10 -7.18 2.71
C SER A 245 1.38 -7.90 1.39
N ARG A 246 2.64 -7.88 0.98
CA ARG A 246 3.14 -8.60 -0.20
C ARG A 246 4.41 -9.37 0.16
N ASP A 247 4.46 -10.66 -0.17
CA ASP A 247 5.67 -11.47 -0.02
C ASP A 247 6.71 -11.07 -1.09
N ILE A 248 7.79 -10.43 -0.65
CA ILE A 248 8.91 -10.01 -1.49
C ILE A 248 10.16 -10.87 -1.27
N THR A 249 10.05 -11.97 -0.52
CA THR A 249 11.17 -12.86 -0.15
C THR A 249 11.94 -13.35 -1.36
N GLN A 250 11.26 -13.79 -2.41
CA GLN A 250 11.92 -14.32 -3.62
C GLN A 250 12.65 -13.23 -4.41
N ARG A 251 12.11 -12.00 -4.41
CA ARG A 251 12.73 -10.84 -5.04
C ARG A 251 14.01 -10.47 -4.28
N LYS A 252 13.91 -10.25 -2.97
CA LYS A 252 15.04 -9.94 -2.08
C LYS A 252 16.13 -11.01 -2.11
N ARG A 253 15.79 -12.30 -2.06
CA ARG A 253 16.77 -13.40 -2.17
C ARG A 253 17.51 -13.44 -3.51
N ARG A 254 16.88 -13.00 -4.61
CA ARG A 254 17.55 -12.91 -5.92
C ARG A 254 18.51 -11.72 -5.95
N GLU A 255 18.08 -10.58 -5.45
CA GLU A 255 18.89 -9.36 -5.29
C GLU A 255 20.13 -9.65 -4.43
N GLU A 256 19.96 -10.17 -3.20
CA GLU A 256 21.07 -10.53 -2.30
C GLU A 256 22.02 -11.60 -2.89
N LYS A 257 21.51 -12.49 -3.73
CA LYS A 257 22.34 -13.51 -4.38
C LYS A 257 23.17 -12.90 -5.50
N LEU A 258 22.62 -11.96 -6.26
CA LEU A 258 23.36 -11.20 -7.27
C LEU A 258 24.44 -10.36 -6.61
N GLU A 259 24.12 -9.68 -5.52
CA GLU A 259 25.07 -8.89 -4.74
C GLU A 259 26.21 -9.75 -4.19
N ARG A 260 25.89 -10.87 -3.51
CA ARG A 260 26.93 -11.78 -2.99
C ARG A 260 27.78 -12.36 -4.11
N PHE A 261 27.17 -12.71 -5.23
CA PHE A 261 27.90 -13.24 -6.39
C PHE A 261 28.86 -12.20 -6.97
N ALA A 262 28.41 -10.97 -7.16
CA ALA A 262 29.24 -9.87 -7.64
C ALA A 262 30.38 -9.56 -6.66
N SER A 263 30.09 -9.49 -5.36
CA SER A 263 31.08 -9.26 -4.30
C SER A 263 32.22 -10.30 -4.31
N VAL A 264 31.88 -11.59 -4.38
CA VAL A 264 32.86 -12.68 -4.44
C VAL A 264 33.67 -12.62 -5.74
N LEU A 265 32.99 -12.46 -6.88
CA LEU A 265 33.65 -12.41 -8.19
C LEU A 265 34.68 -11.27 -8.23
N SER A 266 34.31 -10.10 -7.72
CA SER A 266 35.20 -8.94 -7.72
C SER A 266 36.38 -9.10 -6.78
N HIS A 267 36.22 -9.72 -5.60
CA HIS A 267 37.38 -10.07 -4.77
C HIS A 267 38.34 -11.01 -5.52
N ASP A 268 37.79 -12.03 -6.18
CA ASP A 268 38.58 -13.04 -6.89
C ASP A 268 39.21 -12.51 -8.18
N LEU A 269 38.64 -11.47 -8.79
CA LEU A 269 39.22 -10.77 -9.95
C LEU A 269 40.24 -9.68 -9.54
N ARG A 270 40.01 -8.94 -8.44
CA ARG A 270 40.95 -7.94 -7.94
C ARG A 270 42.30 -8.56 -7.55
N ASN A 271 42.31 -9.76 -6.98
CA ASN A 271 43.55 -10.41 -6.56
C ASN A 271 44.56 -10.67 -7.70
N PRO A 272 44.20 -11.36 -8.80
CA PRO A 272 45.09 -11.52 -9.94
C PRO A 272 45.36 -10.19 -10.65
N LEU A 273 44.43 -9.25 -10.62
CA LEU A 273 44.61 -7.92 -11.21
C LEU A 273 45.69 -7.11 -10.47
N ASN A 274 45.61 -7.03 -9.14
CA ASN A 274 46.62 -6.39 -8.31
C ASN A 274 48.00 -7.04 -8.47
N ALA A 275 48.03 -8.36 -8.66
CA ALA A 275 49.27 -9.06 -8.97
C ALA A 275 49.84 -8.66 -10.35
N ALA A 276 48.98 -8.51 -11.37
CA ALA A 276 49.39 -8.03 -12.68
C ALA A 276 49.90 -6.58 -12.63
N MET A 277 49.18 -5.69 -11.94
CA MET A 277 49.59 -4.30 -11.70
C MET A 277 50.97 -4.24 -11.03
N ALA A 278 51.19 -5.01 -9.96
CA ALA A 278 52.49 -5.06 -9.30
C ALA A 278 53.63 -5.53 -10.22
N GLN A 279 53.38 -6.49 -11.12
CA GLN A 279 54.37 -6.92 -12.12
C GLN A 279 54.65 -5.83 -13.16
N ILE A 280 53.63 -5.08 -13.59
CA ILE A 280 53.77 -3.95 -14.50
C ILE A 280 54.60 -2.83 -13.84
N THR A 281 54.34 -2.52 -12.57
CA THR A 281 55.15 -1.56 -11.79
C THR A 281 56.61 -2.00 -11.72
N LEU A 282 56.88 -3.27 -11.43
CA LEU A 282 58.26 -3.80 -11.42
C LEU A 282 58.92 -3.76 -12.81
N LEU A 283 58.16 -3.99 -13.89
CA LEU A 283 58.68 -3.89 -15.26
C LEU A 283 59.14 -2.46 -15.58
N ARG A 284 58.45 -1.43 -15.08
CA ARG A 284 58.87 -0.02 -15.23
C ARG A 284 60.14 0.32 -14.46
N GLU A 285 60.40 -0.36 -13.34
CA GLU A 285 61.64 -0.17 -12.59
C GLU A 285 62.86 -0.82 -13.27
N ILE A 286 62.65 -1.72 -14.25
CA ILE A 286 63.73 -2.37 -14.99
C ILE A 286 64.20 -1.48 -16.14
N GLU A 287 65.46 -1.08 -16.08
CA GLU A 287 66.10 -0.24 -17.10
C GLU A 287 66.04 -0.91 -18.50
N GLY A 288 65.44 -0.23 -19.48
CA GLY A 288 65.26 -0.73 -20.85
C GLY A 288 63.96 -1.50 -21.13
N CYS A 289 63.05 -1.58 -20.15
CA CYS A 289 61.72 -2.16 -20.32
C CYS A 289 60.59 -1.13 -20.55
N ASP A 290 60.89 0.18 -20.56
CA ASP A 290 59.95 1.21 -21.01
C ASP A 290 59.59 1.00 -22.49
N SER A 291 58.33 0.64 -22.72
CA SER A 291 57.82 0.26 -24.03
C SER A 291 56.32 0.52 -24.06
N GLU A 292 55.80 0.90 -25.22
CA GLU A 292 54.37 1.13 -25.49
C GLU A 292 53.49 -0.08 -25.07
N TYR A 293 54.03 -1.30 -25.10
CA TYR A 293 53.37 -2.50 -24.58
C TYR A 293 53.14 -2.48 -23.06
N VAL A 294 54.04 -1.91 -22.26
CA VAL A 294 53.90 -1.77 -20.80
C VAL A 294 52.84 -0.73 -20.48
N ASP A 295 52.83 0.39 -21.20
CA ASP A 295 51.78 1.42 -21.06
C ASP A 295 50.40 0.87 -21.44
N THR A 296 50.34 0.07 -22.51
CA THR A 296 49.09 -0.61 -22.92
C THR A 296 48.63 -1.60 -21.85
N LEU A 297 49.55 -2.38 -21.25
CA LEU A 297 49.19 -3.32 -20.18
C LEU A 297 48.67 -2.58 -18.95
N GLU A 298 49.33 -1.50 -18.53
CA GLU A 298 48.87 -0.69 -17.40
C GLU A 298 47.45 -0.16 -17.65
N ALA A 299 47.22 0.50 -18.79
CA ALA A 299 45.91 1.03 -19.15
C ALA A 299 44.81 -0.05 -19.21
N LEU A 300 45.12 -1.25 -19.72
CA LEU A 300 44.17 -2.37 -19.72
C LEU A 300 43.88 -2.90 -18.30
N THR A 301 44.88 -2.89 -17.43
CA THR A 301 44.76 -3.41 -16.06
C THR A 301 43.98 -2.43 -15.18
N ASP A 302 44.23 -1.13 -15.34
CA ASP A 302 43.46 -0.06 -14.69
C ASP A 302 42.01 -0.06 -15.18
N ARG A 303 41.77 -0.21 -16.48
CA ARG A 303 40.41 -0.33 -17.03
C ARG A 303 39.66 -1.54 -16.46
N MET A 304 40.33 -2.67 -16.24
CA MET A 304 39.71 -3.83 -15.60
C MET A 304 39.36 -3.57 -14.12
N ALA A 305 40.19 -2.79 -13.40
CA ALA A 305 39.88 -2.39 -12.03
C ALA A 305 38.64 -1.50 -11.98
N GLU A 306 38.56 -0.50 -12.86
CA GLU A 306 37.40 0.39 -13.00
C GLU A 306 36.12 -0.42 -13.25
N ILE A 307 36.12 -1.33 -14.23
CA ILE A 307 34.93 -2.16 -14.54
C ILE A 307 34.49 -3.00 -13.34
N ILE A 308 35.44 -3.61 -12.62
CA ILE A 308 35.13 -4.45 -11.45
C ILE A 308 34.51 -3.60 -10.34
N ASP A 309 35.05 -2.41 -10.11
CA ASP A 309 34.56 -1.48 -9.12
C ASP A 309 33.17 -0.97 -9.51
N ASP A 310 32.95 -0.62 -10.78
CA ASP A 310 31.66 -0.15 -11.31
C ASP A 310 30.56 -1.19 -11.11
N VAL A 311 30.80 -2.44 -11.54
CA VAL A 311 29.87 -3.57 -11.35
C VAL A 311 29.56 -3.79 -9.87
N LEU A 312 30.53 -3.60 -8.97
CA LEU A 312 30.30 -3.69 -7.54
C LEU A 312 29.40 -2.60 -6.99
N THR A 313 29.45 -1.39 -7.53
CA THR A 313 28.54 -0.31 -7.12
C THR A 313 27.11 -0.68 -7.47
N LEU A 314 26.91 -1.07 -8.73
CA LEU A 314 25.60 -1.42 -9.28
C LEU A 314 24.98 -2.63 -8.59
N THR A 315 25.81 -3.51 -8.03
CA THR A 315 25.35 -4.73 -7.36
C THR A 315 25.23 -4.58 -5.85
N ARG A 316 25.72 -3.48 -5.25
CA ARG A 316 25.70 -3.23 -3.80
C ARG A 316 24.45 -2.48 -3.31
N GLU A 317 23.39 -2.41 -4.11
CA GLU A 317 22.24 -1.58 -3.75
C GLU A 317 21.12 -2.40 -3.08
N GLY A 318 21.11 -2.31 -1.75
CA GLY A 318 19.93 -2.43 -0.92
C GLY A 318 19.29 -1.05 -0.73
N LYS A 319 17.96 -1.02 -0.82
CA LYS A 319 17.09 0.15 -0.70
C LYS A 319 17.46 1.05 0.51
N TYR A 320 17.56 2.36 0.24
CA TYR A 320 17.71 3.48 1.17
C TYR A 320 19.01 3.50 2.00
N VAL A 321 19.53 4.71 2.23
CA VAL A 321 20.59 4.93 3.23
C VAL A 321 20.04 4.62 4.62
N THR A 322 20.48 3.51 5.23
CA THR A 322 19.97 3.02 6.52
C THR A 322 20.57 3.72 7.75
N ASP A 323 21.65 4.49 7.59
CA ASP A 323 22.29 5.25 8.67
C ASP A 323 23.06 6.46 8.08
N PRO A 324 22.35 7.55 7.75
CA PRO A 324 22.99 8.70 7.13
C PRO A 324 23.84 9.48 8.14
N GLU A 325 25.04 9.88 7.72
CA GLU A 325 25.92 10.75 8.51
C GLU A 325 25.91 12.18 7.97
N THR A 326 26.08 13.16 8.85
CA THR A 326 26.25 14.57 8.46
C THR A 326 27.74 14.87 8.24
N PHE A 327 28.09 15.33 7.04
CA PHE A 327 29.48 15.68 6.68
C PHE A 327 29.54 16.97 5.84
N VAL A 328 30.73 17.58 5.78
CA VAL A 328 30.98 18.79 4.99
C VAL A 328 31.22 18.39 3.52
N LEU A 329 30.40 18.89 2.60
CA LEU A 329 30.48 18.50 1.19
C LEU A 329 31.79 18.93 0.53
N GLY A 330 32.33 20.08 0.93
CA GLY A 330 33.62 20.58 0.44
C GLY A 330 34.76 19.61 0.69
N ASP A 331 34.85 19.05 1.91
CA ASP A 331 35.90 18.10 2.28
C ASP A 331 35.82 16.83 1.41
N VAL A 332 34.60 16.34 1.16
CA VAL A 332 34.37 15.14 0.34
C VAL A 332 34.69 15.42 -1.13
N ALA A 333 34.35 16.61 -1.65
CA ALA A 333 34.68 17.01 -3.01
C ALA A 333 36.19 17.14 -3.22
N GLU A 334 36.93 17.70 -2.26
CA GLU A 334 38.39 17.75 -2.31
C GLU A 334 39.02 16.35 -2.26
N GLU A 335 38.51 15.45 -1.41
CA GLU A 335 38.97 14.06 -1.37
C GLU A 335 38.74 13.33 -2.71
N ALA A 336 37.54 13.48 -3.29
CA ALA A 336 37.20 12.91 -4.59
C ALA A 336 38.13 13.44 -5.70
N TRP A 337 38.38 14.75 -5.73
CA TRP A 337 39.24 15.37 -6.74
C TRP A 337 40.69 14.91 -6.66
N ASN A 338 41.23 14.81 -5.45
CA ASN A 338 42.62 14.36 -5.22
C ASN A 338 42.86 12.92 -5.70
N THR A 339 41.80 12.11 -5.84
CA THR A 339 41.90 10.73 -6.32
C THR A 339 42.14 10.66 -7.83
N ILE A 340 41.66 11.65 -8.60
CA ILE A 340 41.69 11.64 -10.07
C ILE A 340 43.09 11.97 -10.62
N ASN A 341 43.94 12.66 -9.83
CA ASN A 341 45.31 13.03 -10.20
C ASN A 341 45.44 13.77 -11.56
N ALA A 342 44.42 14.55 -11.95
CA ALA A 342 44.49 15.40 -13.14
C ALA A 342 45.41 16.60 -12.86
N THR A 343 46.53 16.69 -13.60
CA THR A 343 47.60 17.68 -13.31
C THR A 343 47.28 19.07 -13.87
N ASP A 344 46.61 19.13 -15.01
CA ASP A 344 46.34 20.39 -15.74
C ASP A 344 44.88 20.87 -15.57
N ALA A 345 43.99 20.04 -15.02
CA ALA A 345 42.60 20.38 -14.73
C ALA A 345 42.45 21.06 -13.37
N ASN A 346 41.42 21.89 -13.21
CA ASN A 346 41.23 22.67 -11.98
C ASN A 346 39.83 22.47 -11.39
N LEU A 347 39.75 22.12 -10.10
CA LEU A 347 38.52 22.20 -9.31
C LEU A 347 38.40 23.55 -8.61
N SER A 348 37.22 24.17 -8.71
CA SER A 348 36.85 25.37 -7.97
C SER A 348 35.59 25.15 -7.15
N VAL A 349 35.57 25.68 -5.93
CA VAL A 349 34.40 25.61 -5.05
C VAL A 349 33.70 26.96 -5.04
N GLY A 350 32.45 26.99 -5.48
CA GLY A 350 31.60 28.18 -5.55
C GLY A 350 31.00 28.53 -4.18
N GLY A 351 31.80 29.12 -3.29
CA GLY A 351 31.34 29.57 -1.97
C GLY A 351 31.34 28.47 -0.90
N GLU A 352 30.53 28.61 0.15
CA GLU A 352 30.39 27.58 1.20
C GLU A 352 29.34 26.53 0.76
N LEU A 353 29.77 25.29 0.57
CA LEU A 353 28.88 24.17 0.18
C LEU A 353 28.03 23.63 1.33
N GLY A 354 28.36 23.97 2.58
CA GLY A 354 27.65 23.51 3.76
C GLY A 354 27.78 22.00 4.02
N THR A 355 26.90 21.49 4.87
CA THR A 355 26.81 20.07 5.23
C THR A 355 25.72 19.35 4.45
N VAL A 356 25.88 18.03 4.33
CA VAL A 356 24.95 17.09 3.69
C VAL A 356 24.77 15.90 4.61
N GLU A 357 23.55 15.35 4.65
CA GLU A 357 23.20 14.14 5.37
C GLU A 357 23.09 12.98 4.35
N GLY A 358 23.84 11.89 4.56
CA GLY A 358 23.83 10.75 3.64
C GLY A 358 24.95 9.74 3.91
N ASP A 359 25.16 8.80 2.98
CA ASP A 359 26.31 7.90 2.99
C ASP A 359 27.51 8.61 2.33
N ARG A 360 28.43 9.12 3.16
CA ARG A 360 29.63 9.85 2.72
C ARG A 360 30.47 9.08 1.70
N GLN A 361 30.56 7.75 1.81
CA GLN A 361 31.36 6.95 0.87
C GLN A 361 30.70 6.90 -0.50
N ARG A 362 29.37 6.73 -0.54
CA ARG A 362 28.61 6.78 -1.80
C ARG A 362 28.66 8.18 -2.41
N VAL A 363 28.47 9.24 -1.62
CA VAL A 363 28.55 10.61 -2.12
C VAL A 363 29.95 10.93 -2.67
N ARG A 364 31.03 10.50 -2.01
CA ARG A 364 32.39 10.66 -2.56
C ARG A 364 32.50 10.00 -3.93
N ARG A 365 31.94 8.80 -4.08
CA ARG A 365 31.97 8.04 -5.32
C ARG A 365 31.14 8.67 -6.44
N LEU A 366 30.00 9.27 -6.11
CA LEU A 366 29.22 10.08 -7.04
C LEU A 366 30.07 11.23 -7.60
N LEU A 367 30.77 11.94 -6.71
CA LEU A 367 31.66 13.05 -7.10
C LEU A 367 32.84 12.56 -7.94
N GLU A 368 33.50 11.46 -7.56
CA GLU A 368 34.59 10.83 -8.32
C GLU A 368 34.15 10.51 -9.77
N ASN A 369 32.94 9.96 -9.95
CA ASN A 369 32.39 9.66 -11.28
C ASN A 369 32.16 10.92 -12.12
N LEU A 370 31.54 11.95 -11.54
CA LEU A 370 31.25 13.20 -12.25
C LEU A 370 32.52 13.97 -12.61
N PHE A 371 33.47 14.06 -11.69
CA PHE A 371 34.75 14.72 -11.93
C PHE A 371 35.61 13.95 -12.95
N SER A 372 35.64 12.61 -12.87
CA SER A 372 36.36 11.79 -13.85
C SER A 372 35.75 11.95 -15.25
N ASN A 373 34.42 11.99 -15.36
CA ASN A 373 33.74 12.27 -16.62
C ASN A 373 34.09 13.66 -17.16
N ALA A 374 34.11 14.69 -16.31
CA ALA A 374 34.47 16.04 -16.73
C ALA A 374 35.90 16.11 -17.28
N VAL A 375 36.88 15.47 -16.62
CA VAL A 375 38.28 15.41 -17.11
C VAL A 375 38.38 14.61 -18.40
N ARG A 376 37.75 13.44 -18.47
CA ARG A 376 37.82 12.56 -19.65
C ARG A 376 37.23 13.19 -20.90
N HIS A 377 36.15 13.97 -20.78
CA HIS A 377 35.43 14.55 -21.91
C HIS A 377 35.73 16.03 -22.16
N GLY A 378 36.12 16.78 -21.13
CA GLY A 378 36.46 18.20 -21.20
C GLY A 378 37.89 18.47 -21.69
N GLY A 379 38.78 17.48 -21.61
CA GLY A 379 40.19 17.63 -21.98
C GLY A 379 41.10 17.93 -20.78
N ASP A 380 42.42 18.02 -21.05
CA ASP A 380 43.45 18.08 -20.00
C ASP A 380 43.37 19.33 -19.13
N ASP A 381 42.85 20.46 -19.65
CA ASP A 381 42.76 21.77 -18.99
C ASP A 381 41.35 22.15 -18.51
N VAL A 382 40.43 21.18 -18.42
CA VAL A 382 39.04 21.41 -18.00
C VAL A 382 38.95 22.08 -16.62
N SER A 383 38.05 23.05 -16.50
CA SER A 383 37.70 23.69 -15.24
C SER A 383 36.38 23.13 -14.72
N VAL A 384 36.44 22.45 -13.58
CA VAL A 384 35.27 21.93 -12.89
C VAL A 384 34.92 22.85 -11.73
N ARG A 385 33.62 23.13 -11.55
CA ARG A 385 33.09 23.92 -10.44
C ARG A 385 32.01 23.14 -9.73
N ILE A 386 32.10 23.06 -8.40
CA ILE A 386 31.01 22.63 -7.55
C ILE A 386 30.38 23.85 -6.85
N GLU A 387 29.07 23.96 -6.87
CA GLU A 387 28.33 25.10 -6.33
C GLU A 387 27.12 24.66 -5.50
N ARG A 388 26.76 25.46 -4.48
CA ARG A 388 25.59 25.20 -3.64
C ARG A 388 24.32 25.65 -4.35
N LEU A 389 23.29 24.81 -4.32
CA LEU A 389 21.91 25.14 -4.71
C LEU A 389 21.02 25.28 -3.46
N PRO A 390 19.85 25.93 -3.58
CA PRO A 390 18.91 26.07 -2.47
C PRO A 390 18.50 24.73 -1.84
N ASP A 391 18.33 23.71 -2.67
CA ASP A 391 17.85 22.36 -2.35
C ASP A 391 18.88 21.26 -2.69
N GLY A 392 20.15 21.64 -2.88
CA GLY A 392 21.22 20.68 -3.20
C GLY A 392 22.54 21.29 -3.66
N PHE A 393 23.16 20.71 -4.67
CA PHE A 393 24.42 21.18 -5.25
C PHE A 393 24.50 20.90 -6.75
N ALA A 394 25.31 21.67 -7.47
CA ALA A 394 25.59 21.45 -8.87
C ALA A 394 27.08 21.28 -9.15
N ILE A 395 27.38 20.50 -10.18
CA ILE A 395 28.73 20.29 -10.72
C ILE A 395 28.72 20.72 -12.18
N CYS A 396 29.59 21.66 -12.51
CA CYS A 396 29.65 22.33 -13.80
C CYS A 396 31.05 22.16 -14.40
N ASP A 397 31.15 21.81 -15.67
CA ASP A 397 32.40 21.85 -16.44
C ASP A 397 32.34 22.90 -17.56
N ASP A 398 33.49 23.21 -18.15
CA ASP A 398 33.65 24.04 -19.35
C ASP A 398 34.00 23.22 -20.60
N GLY A 399 33.71 21.91 -20.56
CA GLY A 399 33.88 20.98 -21.67
C GLY A 399 32.80 21.12 -22.75
N PRO A 400 32.59 20.09 -23.59
CA PRO A 400 31.67 20.16 -24.73
C PRO A 400 30.18 20.06 -24.35
N GLY A 401 29.86 19.71 -23.11
CA GLY A 401 28.49 19.49 -22.62
C GLY A 401 27.83 18.23 -23.18
N ILE A 402 26.56 18.04 -22.81
CA ILE A 402 25.74 16.89 -23.25
C ILE A 402 24.56 17.40 -24.11
N PRO A 403 24.42 16.92 -25.36
CA PRO A 403 23.31 17.30 -26.24
C PRO A 403 21.95 17.04 -25.59
N PRO A 404 20.96 17.96 -25.69
CA PRO A 404 19.66 17.82 -25.05
C PRO A 404 18.93 16.50 -25.35
N ASP A 405 19.07 16.00 -26.57
CA ASP A 405 18.43 14.76 -27.01
C ASP A 405 19.06 13.49 -26.38
N GLU A 406 20.30 13.59 -25.88
CA GLU A 406 21.03 12.47 -25.27
C GLU A 406 20.89 12.45 -23.73
N ARG A 407 20.41 13.53 -23.10
CA ARG A 407 20.45 13.71 -21.63
C ARG A 407 19.66 12.66 -20.83
N ASN A 408 18.66 12.03 -21.44
CA ASN A 408 17.93 10.93 -20.82
C ASN A 408 18.61 9.58 -21.06
N GLU A 409 19.32 9.43 -22.19
CA GLU A 409 19.96 8.19 -22.60
C GLU A 409 21.34 8.00 -21.94
N VAL A 410 21.99 9.08 -21.51
CA VAL A 410 23.33 9.02 -20.89
C VAL A 410 23.37 8.31 -19.53
N PHE A 411 22.22 8.12 -18.89
CA PHE A 411 22.07 7.33 -17.66
C PHE A 411 21.82 5.84 -17.95
N GLU A 412 21.57 5.46 -19.21
CA GLU A 412 21.35 4.06 -19.55
C GLU A 412 22.63 3.21 -19.39
N TYR A 413 22.44 1.96 -18.96
CA TYR A 413 23.51 0.99 -18.77
C TYR A 413 24.37 0.82 -20.04
N GLY A 414 25.67 1.12 -19.91
CA GLY A 414 26.65 0.92 -20.98
C GLY A 414 26.72 2.07 -21.99
N TYR A 415 26.06 3.19 -21.75
CA TYR A 415 26.21 4.38 -22.58
C TYR A 415 27.60 5.01 -22.41
N SER A 416 28.39 5.07 -23.48
CA SER A 416 29.66 5.81 -23.47
C SER A 416 30.01 6.29 -24.87
N THR A 417 30.45 7.55 -24.96
CA THR A 417 30.98 8.17 -26.19
C THR A 417 32.50 8.01 -26.31
N ALA A 418 33.18 7.54 -25.26
CA ALA A 418 34.63 7.35 -25.22
C ALA A 418 35.03 5.90 -25.56
N THR A 419 36.12 5.73 -26.30
CA THR A 419 36.66 4.40 -26.69
C THR A 419 37.15 3.55 -25.50
N ASP A 420 37.48 4.22 -24.39
CA ASP A 420 38.00 3.64 -23.14
C ASP A 420 36.99 3.67 -21.98
N GLY A 421 35.85 4.35 -22.13
CA GLY A 421 34.82 4.42 -21.10
C GLY A 421 34.18 3.08 -20.78
N THR A 422 33.81 2.88 -19.52
CA THR A 422 33.09 1.68 -19.05
C THR A 422 31.59 1.76 -19.35
N GLY A 423 31.05 2.98 -19.45
CA GLY A 423 29.64 3.26 -19.67
C GLY A 423 28.74 3.02 -18.45
N PHE A 424 29.34 2.88 -17.26
CA PHE A 424 28.60 2.71 -16.00
C PHE A 424 28.62 3.96 -15.12
N GLY A 425 29.52 4.92 -15.37
CA GLY A 425 29.76 6.04 -14.45
C GLY A 425 28.54 6.92 -14.16
N LEU A 426 27.78 7.34 -15.17
CA LEU A 426 26.58 8.16 -14.95
C LEU A 426 25.41 7.37 -14.36
N ASN A 427 25.27 6.08 -14.72
CA ASN A 427 24.28 5.22 -14.09
C ASN A 427 24.56 5.00 -12.59
N ILE A 428 25.84 4.87 -12.21
CA ILE A 428 26.24 4.83 -10.79
C ILE A 428 25.86 6.12 -10.05
N VAL A 429 25.98 7.27 -10.72
CA VAL A 429 25.56 8.57 -10.16
C VAL A 429 24.06 8.61 -9.91
N GLU A 430 23.25 8.09 -10.85
CA GLU A 430 21.79 7.99 -10.73
C GLU A 430 21.38 7.07 -9.58
N GLU A 431 21.94 5.85 -9.51
CA GLU A 431 21.63 4.88 -8.43
C GLU A 431 21.99 5.46 -7.04
N ILE A 432 23.13 6.14 -6.92
CA ILE A 432 23.52 6.78 -5.65
C ILE A 432 22.55 7.92 -5.28
N ALA A 433 22.09 8.72 -6.25
CA ALA A 433 21.11 9.77 -6.01
C ALA A 433 19.77 9.18 -5.55
N ASP A 434 19.26 8.17 -6.26
CA ASP A 434 18.03 7.46 -5.93
C ASP A 434 18.08 6.82 -4.53
N ALA A 435 19.22 6.22 -4.14
CA ALA A 435 19.41 5.65 -2.81
C ALA A 435 19.30 6.68 -1.67
N HIS A 436 19.55 7.96 -1.96
CA HIS A 436 19.43 9.09 -1.04
C HIS A 436 18.11 9.85 -1.18
N ASP A 437 17.18 9.39 -2.02
CA ASP A 437 15.96 10.11 -2.39
C ASP A 437 16.25 11.50 -3.00
N TRP A 438 17.38 11.60 -3.72
CA TRP A 438 17.80 12.78 -4.45
C TRP A 438 17.48 12.65 -5.93
N ASN A 439 17.21 13.79 -6.56
CA ASN A 439 16.97 13.86 -7.99
C ASN A 439 18.20 14.41 -8.70
N ILE A 440 18.53 13.86 -9.87
CA ILE A 440 19.60 14.37 -10.74
C ILE A 440 19.05 14.90 -12.07
N VAL A 441 19.49 16.09 -12.46
CA VAL A 441 19.12 16.72 -13.73
C VAL A 441 20.37 17.19 -14.47
N ILE A 442 20.38 16.96 -15.79
CA ILE A 442 21.44 17.45 -16.67
C ILE A 442 21.00 18.75 -17.36
N ALA A 443 21.76 19.81 -17.12
CA ALA A 443 21.63 21.12 -17.70
C ALA A 443 22.89 21.51 -18.49
N GLU A 444 22.86 22.68 -19.10
CA GLU A 444 24.03 23.31 -19.71
C GLU A 444 24.67 24.26 -18.70
N SER A 445 26.00 24.22 -18.58
CA SER A 445 26.76 25.14 -17.74
C SER A 445 26.84 26.53 -18.39
N ASP A 446 26.94 27.59 -17.57
CA ASP A 446 27.17 28.95 -18.05
C ASP A 446 28.50 29.11 -18.82
N SER A 447 29.45 28.18 -18.61
CA SER A 447 30.71 28.08 -19.35
C SER A 447 30.60 27.27 -20.65
N GLY A 448 29.43 26.72 -20.99
CA GLY A 448 29.17 25.94 -22.20
C GLY A 448 29.35 24.42 -22.07
N GLY A 449 29.79 23.93 -20.90
CA GLY A 449 29.95 22.49 -20.62
C GLY A 449 28.72 21.85 -19.97
N ALA A 450 28.90 20.67 -19.37
CA ALA A 450 27.79 19.98 -18.72
C ALA A 450 27.55 20.55 -17.30
N ARG A 451 26.30 20.57 -16.87
CA ARG A 451 25.89 20.90 -15.51
C ARG A 451 25.02 19.80 -14.95
N PHE A 452 25.47 19.14 -13.89
CA PHE A 452 24.72 18.13 -13.16
C PHE A 452 24.16 18.77 -11.89
N GLU A 453 22.83 18.82 -11.76
CA GLU A 453 22.13 19.35 -10.60
C GLU A 453 21.62 18.19 -9.76
N ILE A 454 22.08 18.10 -8.52
CA ILE A 454 21.58 17.14 -7.53
C ILE A 454 20.72 17.92 -6.55
N SER A 455 19.44 17.56 -6.43
CA SER A 455 18.47 18.20 -5.53
C SER A 455 17.76 17.18 -4.64
N GLY A 456 17.07 17.66 -3.60
CA GLY A 456 16.45 16.80 -2.57
C GLY A 456 17.27 16.70 -1.29
N LEU A 457 18.32 17.51 -1.14
CA LEU A 457 19.06 17.61 0.11
C LEU A 457 18.20 18.35 1.13
N SER A 458 17.85 17.69 2.23
CA SER A 458 17.18 18.34 3.35
C SER A 458 18.03 19.52 3.83
N ALA A 459 17.49 20.74 3.67
CA ALA A 459 18.14 21.95 4.16
C ALA A 459 18.21 21.87 5.69
N ASP A 460 19.42 22.00 6.24
CA ASP A 460 19.74 22.18 7.67
C ASP A 460 18.61 21.83 8.64
N GLY A 461 18.55 20.57 9.09
CA GLY A 461 17.87 20.20 10.34
C GLY A 461 16.38 20.54 10.44
N GLN A 462 15.66 20.62 9.32
CA GLN A 462 14.21 20.78 9.32
C GLN A 462 13.58 19.87 8.25
N ARG A 463 13.29 18.62 8.65
CA ARG A 463 12.20 17.86 8.05
C ARG A 463 10.89 18.63 8.33
N GLY A 464 10.54 19.60 7.47
CA GLY A 464 9.13 19.92 7.22
C GLY A 464 8.56 18.75 6.44
N ARG A 465 7.47 18.09 6.85
CA ARG A 465 6.10 18.65 6.82
C ARG A 465 5.93 19.49 5.57
N ASP A 466 5.54 18.82 4.49
CA ASP A 466 4.54 19.31 3.54
C ASP A 466 3.87 18.09 2.90
#